data_AF-A0A7I8ELB9-F1
#
_entry.id   AF-A0A7I8ELB9-F1
#
_cell.length_a   1.000
_cell.length_b   1.000
_cell.length_c   1.000
_cell.angle_alpha   90.00
_cell.angle_beta   90.00
_cell.angle_gamma   90.00
#
_symmetry.space_group_name_H-M   'P 1'
#
loop_
_entity.id
_entity.type
_entity.pdbx_description
1 polymer ?
#
loop_
_entity_poly.entity_id
_entity_poly.type
_entity_poly.pdbx_seq_one_letter_code
_entity_poly.pdbx_strand_id
1 'polypeptide(L)'
;MIHTVYYEQQGQRQRFEPREHQGNDLEQSSLHLSLSLHLDLDTRLRRARHTLIARVTTIFAAFMGALALALGPVWTQAQGVSPLPTLEALFGLAGHLVFAGALLGVGAVLTGGIPLVASAWRTSPRSRRLLLVPILASLPTIACALFFAIMMPLGIQRPPLILPAFLFYGGTVVSTIAIIRAIRQARIADTWLRWANHLSWLVVGGMVLMLIGVVCWGLALVLMAPGWFAVLIPWLPFPFGMLLAVMAALWASFWRVQPPASQPWPHDASPSEVASSGEPRGDRG
;
A
#
# COMPACT_ATOMS: atom_id res chain seq x y z
N MET A 1 35.20 0.61 -39.01
CA MET A 1 36.39 0.44 -38.15
C MET A 1 35.88 0.41 -36.72
N ILE A 2 35.72 -0.79 -36.15
CA ILE A 2 34.99 -1.03 -34.90
C ILE A 2 36.04 -1.25 -33.80
N HIS A 3 36.14 -0.31 -32.85
CA HIS A 3 36.98 -0.46 -31.67
C HIS A 3 36.29 -1.41 -30.68
N THR A 4 36.72 -2.67 -30.70
CA THR A 4 36.42 -3.64 -29.66
C THR A 4 37.28 -3.31 -28.43
N VAL A 5 36.65 -2.75 -27.41
CA VAL A 5 37.25 -2.58 -26.09
C VAL A 5 37.36 -3.96 -25.45
N TYR A 6 38.58 -4.49 -25.41
CA TYR A 6 38.91 -5.70 -24.66
C TYR A 6 38.67 -5.43 -23.17
N TYR A 7 37.70 -6.13 -22.59
CA TYR A 7 37.53 -6.18 -21.13
C TYR A 7 38.56 -7.16 -20.58
N GLU A 8 39.61 -6.62 -19.98
CA GLU A 8 40.63 -7.41 -19.30
C GLU A 8 40.05 -7.94 -17.98
N GLN A 9 39.88 -9.25 -17.91
CA GLN A 9 39.33 -9.95 -16.75
C GLN A 9 40.43 -10.06 -15.68
N GLN A 10 40.67 -8.96 -14.97
CA GLN A 10 41.71 -8.88 -13.95
C GLN A 10 41.24 -9.58 -12.66
N GLY A 11 41.24 -10.92 -12.70
CA GLY A 11 41.18 -11.82 -11.55
C GLY A 11 42.49 -11.84 -10.75
N GLN A 12 43.09 -10.68 -10.51
CA GLN A 12 44.18 -10.54 -9.56
C GLN A 12 43.55 -10.29 -8.19
N ARG A 13 43.51 -11.35 -7.38
CA ARG A 13 43.37 -11.22 -5.93
C ARG A 13 44.48 -10.28 -5.47
N GLN A 14 44.18 -9.00 -5.33
CA GLN A 14 45.00 -8.07 -4.58
C GLN A 14 45.02 -8.62 -3.16
N ARG A 15 46.06 -9.41 -2.85
CA ARG A 15 46.50 -9.58 -1.48
C ARG A 15 46.81 -8.17 -1.01
N PHE A 16 45.88 -7.61 -0.27
CA PHE A 16 46.13 -6.45 0.57
C PHE A 16 47.22 -6.89 1.55
N GLU A 17 48.47 -6.57 1.24
CA GLU A 17 49.47 -6.44 2.29
C GLU A 17 49.05 -5.22 3.12
N PRO A 18 48.74 -5.41 4.42
CA PRO A 18 48.50 -4.29 5.29
C PRO A 18 49.83 -3.55 5.40
N ARG A 19 49.94 -2.40 4.73
CA ARG A 19 50.96 -1.42 5.07
C ARG A 19 50.73 -1.03 6.52
N GLU A 20 51.69 -1.36 7.38
CA GLU A 20 51.77 -0.86 8.75
C GLU A 20 51.89 0.67 8.69
N HIS A 21 50.75 1.36 8.71
CA HIS A 21 50.66 2.80 8.95
C HIS A 21 50.48 3.01 10.45
N GLN A 22 51.56 2.75 11.18
CA GLN A 22 51.69 3.01 12.60
C GLN A 22 51.89 4.51 12.79
N GLY A 23 50.79 5.27 12.89
CA GLY A 23 50.87 6.72 13.09
C GLY A 23 49.54 7.45 13.31
N ASN A 24 48.44 7.01 12.67
CA ASN A 24 47.16 7.74 12.70
C ASN A 24 45.96 6.85 13.10
N ASP A 25 46.14 5.90 14.02
CA ASP A 25 45.09 4.95 14.44
C ASP A 25 43.83 5.65 15.00
N LEU A 26 43.99 6.83 15.61
CA LEU A 26 42.87 7.63 16.11
C LEU A 26 42.03 8.27 15.00
N GLU A 27 42.66 8.80 13.94
CA GLU A 27 41.93 9.37 12.80
C GLU A 27 41.24 8.30 11.98
N GLN A 28 41.90 7.16 11.77
CA GLN A 28 41.34 6.05 10.99
C GLN A 28 40.15 5.40 11.72
N SER A 29 40.22 5.28 13.05
CA SER A 29 39.09 4.84 13.87
C SER A 29 37.87 5.77 13.73
N SER A 30 38.07 7.09 13.71
CA SER A 30 36.99 8.07 13.54
C SER A 30 36.28 7.99 12.17
N LEU A 31 37.03 7.67 11.11
CA LEU A 31 36.49 7.46 9.77
C LEU A 31 35.69 6.16 9.67
N HIS A 32 36.15 5.08 10.30
CA HIS A 32 35.41 3.82 10.33
C HIS A 32 34.09 3.93 11.14
N LEU A 33 34.11 4.68 12.25
CA LEU A 33 32.90 4.96 13.04
C LEU A 33 31.90 5.81 12.27
N SER A 34 32.32 6.89 11.63
CA SER A 34 31.40 7.75 10.86
C SER A 34 30.77 7.03 9.66
N LEU A 35 31.54 6.20 8.95
CA LEU A 35 31.03 5.44 7.79
C LEU A 35 30.07 4.31 8.20
N SER A 36 30.38 3.58 9.28
CA SER A 36 29.49 2.53 9.80
C SER A 36 28.16 3.11 10.31
N LEU A 37 28.21 4.28 10.96
CA LEU A 37 27.02 4.97 11.46
C LEU A 37 26.17 5.51 10.30
N HIS A 38 26.79 6.00 9.23
CA HIS A 38 26.07 6.43 8.02
C HIS A 38 25.40 5.26 7.29
N LEU A 39 26.09 4.11 7.19
CA LEU A 39 25.53 2.90 6.59
C LEU A 39 24.36 2.35 7.42
N ASP A 40 24.45 2.33 8.76
CA ASP A 40 23.34 1.84 9.59
C ASP A 40 22.13 2.77 9.51
N LEU A 41 22.33 4.09 9.52
CA LEU A 41 21.27 5.09 9.28
C LEU A 41 20.56 4.86 7.95
N ASP A 42 21.31 4.66 6.86
CA ASP A 42 20.75 4.42 5.53
C ASP A 42 19.95 3.11 5.48
N THR A 43 20.41 2.06 6.14
CA THR A 43 19.65 0.79 6.19
C THR A 43 18.39 0.90 7.05
N ARG A 44 18.42 1.68 8.13
CA ARG A 44 17.25 1.97 8.98
C ARG A 44 16.21 2.80 8.23
N LEU A 45 16.66 3.84 7.52
CA LEU A 45 15.80 4.68 6.67
C LEU A 45 15.16 3.85 5.55
N ARG A 46 15.93 2.98 4.88
CA ARG A 46 15.36 2.05 3.88
C ARG A 46 14.31 1.13 4.50
N ARG A 47 14.59 0.52 5.65
CA ARG A 47 13.63 -0.37 6.34
C ARG A 47 12.34 0.36 6.70
N ALA A 48 12.44 1.51 7.35
CA ALA A 48 11.28 2.34 7.69
C ALA A 48 10.46 2.69 6.44
N ARG A 49 11.13 3.10 5.36
CA ARG A 49 10.47 3.43 4.10
C ARG A 49 9.77 2.23 3.44
N HIS A 50 10.40 1.06 3.45
CA HIS A 50 9.79 -0.17 2.93
C HIS A 50 8.52 -0.54 3.69
N THR A 51 8.51 -0.41 5.01
CA THR A 51 7.31 -0.68 5.82
C THR A 51 6.17 0.29 5.53
N LEU A 52 6.46 1.57 5.35
CA LEU A 52 5.45 2.57 5.04
C LEU A 52 4.85 2.34 3.64
N ILE A 53 5.69 2.04 2.64
CA ILE A 53 5.22 1.66 1.31
C ILE A 53 4.31 0.44 1.41
N ALA A 54 4.74 -0.62 2.11
CA ALA A 54 3.93 -1.82 2.30
C ALA A 54 2.55 -1.46 2.90
N ARG A 55 2.52 -0.68 3.98
CA ARG A 55 1.27 -0.22 4.62
C ARG A 55 0.35 0.52 3.67
N VAL A 56 0.84 1.55 2.98
CA VAL A 56 0.01 2.35 2.06
C VAL A 56 -0.50 1.48 0.92
N THR A 57 0.32 0.57 0.40
CA THR A 57 -0.09 -0.35 -0.67
C THR A 57 -1.15 -1.35 -0.22
N THR A 58 -1.06 -1.84 1.03
CA THR A 58 -2.08 -2.73 1.61
C THR A 58 -3.40 -2.01 1.84
N ILE A 59 -3.37 -0.78 2.38
CA ILE A 59 -4.58 0.03 2.57
C ILE A 59 -5.25 0.33 1.23
N PHE A 60 -4.46 0.70 0.21
CA PHE A 60 -4.97 0.95 -1.12
C PHE A 60 -5.58 -0.30 -1.76
N ALA A 61 -4.91 -1.45 -1.69
CA ALA A 61 -5.44 -2.71 -2.21
C ALA A 61 -6.73 -3.12 -1.50
N ALA A 62 -6.79 -2.98 -0.17
CA ALA A 62 -7.98 -3.24 0.62
C ALA A 62 -9.13 -2.29 0.25
N PHE A 63 -8.83 -1.01 0.04
CA PHE A 63 -9.82 -0.04 -0.43
C PHE A 63 -10.38 -0.41 -1.80
N MET A 64 -9.53 -0.77 -2.77
CA MET A 64 -10.00 -1.19 -4.10
C MET A 64 -10.89 -2.45 -4.02
N GLY A 65 -10.55 -3.40 -3.16
CA GLY A 65 -11.38 -4.58 -2.89
C GLY A 65 -12.73 -4.22 -2.26
N ALA A 66 -12.73 -3.37 -1.23
CA ALA A 66 -13.94 -2.89 -0.57
C ALA A 66 -14.83 -2.08 -1.53
N LEU A 67 -14.24 -1.22 -2.36
CA LEU A 67 -14.95 -0.45 -3.37
C LEU A 67 -15.66 -1.35 -4.37
N ALA A 68 -14.97 -2.37 -4.86
CA ALA A 68 -15.53 -3.29 -5.82
C ALA A 68 -16.70 -4.10 -5.20
N LEU A 69 -16.54 -4.57 -3.96
CA LEU A 69 -17.60 -5.29 -3.23
C LEU A 69 -18.80 -4.38 -2.90
N ALA A 70 -18.58 -3.13 -2.49
CA ALA A 70 -19.64 -2.20 -2.12
C ALA A 70 -20.46 -1.70 -3.32
N LEU A 71 -19.86 -1.64 -4.50
CA LEU A 71 -20.55 -1.27 -5.74
C LEU A 71 -21.36 -2.43 -6.33
N GLY A 72 -21.07 -3.68 -5.95
CA GLY A 72 -21.83 -4.86 -6.38
C GLY A 72 -23.34 -4.75 -6.11
N PRO A 73 -23.78 -4.44 -4.88
CA PRO A 73 -25.18 -4.24 -4.52
C PRO A 73 -25.89 -3.15 -5.34
N VAL A 74 -25.25 -1.98 -5.51
CA VAL A 74 -25.78 -0.86 -6.32
C VAL A 74 -26.07 -1.33 -7.76
N TRP A 75 -25.19 -2.18 -8.28
CA TRP A 75 -25.34 -2.75 -9.60
C TRP A 75 -26.49 -3.76 -9.72
N THR A 76 -26.74 -4.55 -8.66
CA THR A 76 -27.87 -5.49 -8.62
C THR A 76 -29.22 -4.78 -8.48
N GLN A 77 -29.28 -3.69 -7.72
CA GLN A 77 -30.53 -2.95 -7.49
C GLN A 77 -31.02 -2.25 -8.76
N ALA A 78 -30.11 -1.88 -9.66
CA ALA A 78 -30.45 -1.36 -10.99
C ALA A 78 -31.23 -2.36 -11.87
N GLN A 79 -31.34 -3.65 -11.50
CA GLN A 79 -32.01 -4.70 -12.29
C GLN A 79 -33.51 -4.87 -11.99
N GLY A 80 -34.14 -3.91 -11.30
CA GLY A 80 -35.60 -3.81 -11.26
C GLY A 80 -36.27 -4.47 -10.05
N VAL A 81 -35.51 -4.71 -8.97
CA VAL A 81 -36.12 -5.02 -7.67
C VAL A 81 -36.57 -3.69 -7.04
N SER A 82 -37.85 -3.36 -7.22
CA SER A 82 -38.47 -2.22 -6.54
C SER A 82 -38.50 -2.49 -5.03
N PRO A 83 -37.83 -1.68 -4.19
CA PRO A 83 -37.88 -1.86 -2.75
C PRO A 83 -39.29 -1.62 -2.22
N LEU A 84 -39.62 -2.23 -1.08
CA LEU A 84 -40.84 -1.87 -0.36
C LEU A 84 -40.71 -0.41 0.15
N PRO A 85 -41.79 0.39 0.07
CA PRO A 85 -41.76 1.82 0.43
C PRO A 85 -41.33 2.07 1.88
N THR A 86 -41.57 1.12 2.78
CA THR A 86 -41.18 1.20 4.19
C THR A 86 -39.67 1.09 4.43
N LEU A 87 -38.92 0.49 3.50
CA LEU A 87 -37.47 0.28 3.60
C LEU A 87 -36.66 1.22 2.69
N GLU A 88 -37.32 2.06 1.89
CA GLU A 88 -36.66 3.02 0.98
C GLU A 88 -35.71 3.95 1.73
N ALA A 89 -36.07 4.41 2.93
CA ALA A 89 -35.22 5.28 3.74
C ALA A 89 -33.91 4.59 4.16
N LEU A 90 -33.97 3.30 4.52
CA LEU A 90 -32.80 2.50 4.91
C LEU A 90 -31.89 2.20 3.70
N PHE A 91 -32.48 1.80 2.57
CA PHE A 91 -31.73 1.60 1.33
C PHE A 91 -31.09 2.90 0.82
N GLY A 92 -31.83 4.01 0.93
CA GLY A 92 -31.33 5.35 0.62
C GLY A 92 -30.14 5.71 1.51
N LEU A 93 -30.28 5.62 2.83
CA LEU A 93 -29.20 5.91 3.77
C LEU A 93 -27.96 5.03 3.51
N ALA A 94 -28.16 3.73 3.31
CA ALA A 94 -27.09 2.78 2.98
C ALA A 94 -26.35 3.19 1.69
N GLY A 95 -27.09 3.53 0.64
CA GLY A 95 -26.52 4.01 -0.63
C GLY A 95 -25.72 5.29 -0.46
N HIS A 96 -26.23 6.26 0.30
CA HIS A 96 -25.54 7.52 0.57
C HIS A 96 -24.25 7.30 1.38
N LEU A 97 -24.27 6.41 2.38
CA LEU A 97 -23.08 6.06 3.17
C LEU A 97 -22.00 5.38 2.32
N VAL A 98 -22.38 4.41 1.48
CA VAL A 98 -21.46 3.75 0.54
C VAL A 98 -20.87 4.77 -0.44
N PHE A 99 -21.71 5.63 -1.01
CA PHE A 99 -21.28 6.63 -1.98
C PHE A 99 -20.37 7.70 -1.35
N ALA A 100 -20.73 8.22 -0.17
CA ALA A 100 -19.91 9.16 0.57
C ALA A 100 -18.55 8.56 0.94
N GLY A 101 -18.52 7.30 1.40
CA GLY A 101 -17.28 6.62 1.75
C GLY A 101 -16.39 6.34 0.54
N ALA A 102 -16.99 5.97 -0.59
CA ALA A 102 -16.32 5.80 -1.87
C ALA A 102 -15.73 7.13 -2.37
N LEU A 103 -16.51 8.22 -2.36
CA LEU A 103 -16.04 9.56 -2.75
C LEU A 103 -14.89 10.03 -1.86
N LEU A 104 -15.00 9.83 -0.55
CA LEU A 104 -13.96 10.24 0.39
C LEU A 104 -12.67 9.43 0.16
N GLY A 105 -12.77 8.12 -0.04
CA GLY A 105 -11.63 7.26 -0.35
C GLY A 105 -11.00 7.57 -1.71
N VAL A 106 -11.80 7.72 -2.77
CA VAL A 106 -11.31 8.10 -4.11
C VAL A 106 -10.68 9.49 -4.09
N GLY A 107 -11.30 10.45 -3.41
CA GLY A 107 -10.76 11.79 -3.24
C GLY A 107 -9.38 11.75 -2.58
N ALA A 108 -9.25 11.04 -1.45
CA ALA A 108 -7.98 10.88 -0.75
C ALA A 108 -6.91 10.15 -1.60
N VAL A 109 -7.30 9.13 -2.37
CA VAL A 109 -6.41 8.43 -3.30
C VAL A 109 -5.96 9.33 -4.44
N LEU A 110 -6.86 10.15 -5.01
CA LEU A 110 -6.51 11.05 -6.11
C LEU A 110 -5.59 12.17 -5.62
N THR A 111 -5.95 12.81 -4.50
CA THR A 111 -5.11 13.86 -3.91
C THR A 111 -3.74 13.29 -3.55
N GLY A 112 -3.67 12.14 -2.89
CA GLY A 112 -2.43 11.50 -2.43
C GLY A 112 -1.60 10.83 -3.51
N GLY A 113 -2.27 10.17 -4.44
CA GLY A 113 -1.69 9.32 -5.47
C GLY A 113 -1.16 10.11 -6.66
N ILE A 114 -1.84 11.18 -7.10
CA ILE A 114 -1.40 11.95 -8.27
C ILE A 114 0.01 12.53 -8.07
N PRO A 115 0.34 13.21 -6.96
CA PRO A 115 1.70 13.72 -6.74
C PRO A 115 2.73 12.60 -6.63
N LEU A 116 2.34 11.47 -6.05
CA LEU A 116 3.17 10.27 -5.92
C LEU A 116 3.52 9.69 -7.29
N VAL A 117 2.52 9.53 -8.15
CA VAL A 117 2.67 9.05 -9.54
C VAL A 117 3.46 10.06 -10.37
N ALA A 118 3.18 11.35 -10.24
CA ALA A 118 3.91 12.41 -10.95
C ALA A 118 5.39 12.44 -10.55
N SER A 119 5.69 12.28 -9.26
CA SER A 119 7.07 12.19 -8.78
C SER A 119 7.76 10.92 -9.28
N ALA A 120 7.08 9.77 -9.23
CA ALA A 120 7.59 8.50 -9.74
C ALA A 120 7.84 8.54 -11.25
N TRP A 121 6.99 9.24 -12.01
CA TRP A 121 7.13 9.42 -13.45
C TRP A 121 8.36 10.23 -13.85
N ARG A 122 8.73 11.24 -13.05
CA ARG A 122 9.89 12.11 -13.32
C ARG A 122 11.24 11.45 -13.01
N THR A 123 11.28 10.48 -12.09
CA THR A 123 12.56 9.97 -11.55
C THR A 123 13.26 8.93 -12.44
N SER A 124 12.55 8.17 -13.28
CA SER A 124 13.21 7.19 -14.15
C SER A 124 12.45 6.87 -15.45
N PRO A 125 13.15 6.56 -16.56
CA PRO A 125 12.50 6.13 -17.80
C PRO A 125 11.84 4.74 -17.68
N ARG A 126 12.30 3.89 -16.75
CA ARG A 126 11.70 2.57 -16.48
C ARG A 126 10.37 2.68 -15.74
N SER A 127 10.27 3.55 -14.73
CA SER A 127 9.01 3.80 -14.01
C SER A 127 7.95 4.38 -14.94
N ARG A 128 8.35 5.21 -15.92
CA ARG A 128 7.45 5.72 -16.96
C ARG A 128 6.76 4.60 -17.74
N ARG A 129 7.50 3.57 -18.17
CA ARG A 129 6.91 2.40 -18.85
C ARG A 129 5.97 1.61 -17.92
N LEU A 130 6.36 1.41 -16.66
CA LEU A 130 5.53 0.71 -15.69
C LEU A 130 4.23 1.43 -15.35
N LEU A 131 4.22 2.77 -15.34
CA LEU A 131 3.02 3.58 -15.14
C LEU A 131 2.14 3.69 -16.39
N LEU A 132 2.69 3.44 -17.57
CA LEU A 132 1.92 3.40 -18.81
C LEU A 132 1.03 2.15 -18.88
N VAL A 133 1.49 1.02 -18.32
CA VAL A 133 0.73 -0.24 -18.24
C VAL A 133 -0.64 -0.08 -17.55
N PRO A 134 -0.75 0.46 -16.31
CA PRO A 134 -2.04 0.62 -15.65
C PRO A 134 -2.94 1.63 -16.38
N ILE A 135 -2.38 2.70 -16.94
CA ILE A 135 -3.14 3.67 -17.75
C ILE A 135 -3.74 2.96 -18.96
N LEU A 136 -2.93 2.20 -19.70
CA LEU A 136 -3.37 1.44 -20.87
C LEU A 136 -4.38 0.35 -20.50
N ALA A 137 -4.20 -0.32 -19.35
CA ALA A 137 -5.13 -1.31 -18.84
C ALA A 137 -6.47 -0.70 -18.37
N SER A 138 -6.46 0.55 -17.92
CA SER A 138 -7.67 1.27 -17.49
C SER A 138 -8.47 1.88 -18.65
N LEU A 139 -7.83 2.17 -19.80
CA LEU A 139 -8.51 2.69 -20.97
C LEU A 139 -9.72 1.85 -21.43
N PRO A 140 -9.64 0.51 -21.55
CA PRO A 140 -10.82 -0.28 -21.91
C PRO A 140 -11.92 -0.20 -20.86
N THR A 141 -11.58 -0.10 -19.57
CA THR A 141 -12.60 0.07 -18.52
C THR A 141 -13.30 1.42 -18.60
N ILE A 142 -12.55 2.49 -18.86
CA ILE A 142 -13.09 3.86 -19.03
C ILE A 142 -13.94 3.93 -20.30
N ALA A 143 -13.45 3.37 -21.41
CA ALA A 143 -14.20 3.31 -22.67
C ALA A 143 -15.49 2.51 -22.50
N CYS A 144 -15.45 1.39 -21.79
CA CYS A 144 -16.62 0.58 -21.49
C CYS A 144 -17.61 1.37 -20.60
N ALA A 145 -17.14 2.01 -19.53
CA ALA A 145 -17.98 2.84 -18.66
C ALA A 145 -18.64 4.01 -19.41
N LEU A 146 -17.89 4.71 -20.26
CA LEU A 146 -18.41 5.77 -21.14
C LEU A 146 -19.45 5.22 -22.12
N PHE A 147 -19.17 4.08 -22.74
CA PHE A 147 -20.10 3.40 -23.63
C PHE A 147 -21.41 3.07 -22.89
N PHE A 148 -21.34 2.53 -21.67
CA PHE A 148 -22.54 2.27 -20.85
C PHE A 148 -23.28 3.56 -20.47
N ALA A 149 -22.57 4.62 -20.10
CA ALA A 149 -23.19 5.90 -19.78
C ALA A 149 -23.96 6.50 -20.98
N ILE A 150 -23.47 6.29 -22.21
CA ILE A 150 -24.13 6.73 -23.44
C ILE A 150 -25.30 5.80 -23.82
N MET A 151 -25.16 4.48 -23.62
CA MET A 151 -26.19 3.50 -23.97
C MET A 151 -27.37 3.49 -22.99
N MET A 152 -27.15 3.85 -21.72
CA MET A 152 -28.18 3.90 -20.68
C MET A 152 -29.40 4.79 -21.03
N PRO A 153 -29.25 6.03 -21.53
CA PRO A 153 -30.38 6.85 -21.96
C PRO A 153 -31.05 6.39 -23.26
N LEU A 154 -30.39 5.57 -24.08
CA LEU A 154 -30.91 5.08 -25.36
C LEU A 154 -31.88 3.89 -25.22
N GLY A 155 -32.12 3.39 -24.00
CA GLY A 155 -33.04 2.28 -23.75
C GLY A 155 -32.59 0.94 -24.35
N ILE A 156 -31.35 0.85 -24.82
CA ILE A 156 -30.80 -0.37 -25.41
C ILE A 156 -30.55 -1.40 -24.31
N GLN A 157 -31.06 -2.62 -24.53
CA GLN A 157 -31.01 -3.73 -23.60
C GLN A 157 -29.58 -3.95 -23.08
N ARG A 158 -29.42 -4.05 -21.76
CA ARG A 158 -28.10 -4.12 -21.12
C ARG A 158 -27.35 -5.38 -21.59
N PRO A 159 -26.14 -5.27 -22.15
CA PRO A 159 -25.33 -6.44 -22.52
C PRO A 159 -25.00 -7.30 -21.29
N PRO A 160 -24.66 -8.59 -21.50
CA PRO A 160 -24.35 -9.51 -20.40
C PRO A 160 -23.23 -8.96 -19.52
N LEU A 161 -23.56 -8.83 -18.23
CA LEU A 161 -22.78 -8.10 -17.21
C LEU A 161 -21.43 -8.71 -16.84
N ILE A 162 -21.14 -9.89 -17.37
CA ILE A 162 -19.92 -10.64 -17.05
C ILE A 162 -18.68 -9.91 -17.61
N LEU A 163 -18.75 -9.40 -18.84
CA LEU A 163 -17.63 -8.71 -19.47
C LEU A 163 -17.26 -7.38 -18.77
N PRO A 164 -18.19 -6.44 -18.50
CA PRO A 164 -17.85 -5.20 -17.81
C PRO A 164 -17.41 -5.43 -16.36
N ALA A 165 -18.01 -6.39 -15.66
CA ALA A 165 -17.54 -6.78 -14.32
C ALA A 165 -16.11 -7.30 -14.40
N PHE A 166 -15.82 -8.27 -15.28
CA PHE A 166 -14.47 -8.83 -15.43
C PHE A 166 -13.44 -7.76 -15.82
N LEU A 167 -13.77 -6.85 -16.73
CA LEU A 167 -12.91 -5.73 -17.11
C LEU A 167 -12.67 -4.78 -15.93
N PHE A 168 -13.70 -4.48 -15.14
CA PHE A 168 -13.58 -3.60 -13.98
C PHE A 168 -12.74 -4.24 -12.87
N TYR A 169 -13.06 -5.47 -12.45
CA TYR A 169 -12.32 -6.19 -11.42
C TYR A 169 -10.89 -6.53 -11.87
N GLY A 170 -10.73 -7.07 -13.08
CA GLY A 170 -9.41 -7.40 -13.64
C GLY A 170 -8.55 -6.16 -13.86
N GLY A 171 -9.12 -5.10 -14.43
CA GLY A 171 -8.43 -3.83 -14.68
C GLY A 171 -7.98 -3.16 -13.39
N THR A 172 -8.83 -3.14 -12.35
CA THR A 172 -8.49 -2.55 -11.05
C THR A 172 -7.39 -3.35 -10.33
N VAL A 173 -7.43 -4.68 -10.36
CA VAL A 173 -6.39 -5.53 -9.74
C VAL A 173 -5.06 -5.38 -10.47
N VAL A 174 -5.04 -5.50 -11.80
CA VAL A 174 -3.83 -5.36 -12.61
C VAL A 174 -3.25 -3.95 -12.45
N SER A 175 -4.10 -2.92 -12.47
CA SER A 175 -3.69 -1.54 -12.26
C SER A 175 -3.07 -1.34 -10.88
N THR A 176 -3.71 -1.88 -9.84
CA THR A 176 -3.23 -1.80 -8.46
C THR A 176 -1.85 -2.47 -8.32
N ILE A 177 -1.67 -3.68 -8.85
CA ILE A 177 -0.37 -4.39 -8.80
C ILE A 177 0.72 -3.60 -9.54
N ALA A 178 0.40 -3.04 -10.71
CA ALA A 178 1.34 -2.26 -11.49
C ALA A 178 1.76 -0.97 -10.78
N ILE A 179 0.79 -0.26 -10.17
CA ILE A 179 1.04 0.93 -9.36
C ILE A 179 1.91 0.58 -8.14
N ILE A 180 1.58 -0.49 -7.41
CA ILE A 180 2.36 -0.96 -6.25
C ILE A 180 3.80 -1.27 -6.66
N ARG A 181 4.00 -1.95 -7.79
CA ARG A 181 5.35 -2.23 -8.32
C ARG A 181 6.09 -0.95 -8.70
N ALA A 182 5.43 0.00 -9.35
CA ALA A 182 6.03 1.28 -9.74
C ALA A 182 6.45 2.09 -8.51
N ILE A 183 5.60 2.15 -7.47
CA ILE A 183 5.89 2.85 -6.21
C ILE A 183 7.09 2.22 -5.49
N ARG A 184 7.20 0.88 -5.47
CA ARG A 184 8.34 0.19 -4.84
C ARG A 184 9.68 0.50 -5.51
N GLN A 185 9.67 0.81 -6.82
CA GLN A 185 10.90 1.10 -7.57
C GLN A 185 11.26 2.59 -7.61
N ALA A 186 10.28 3.48 -7.38
CA ALA A 186 10.50 4.92 -7.46
C ALA A 186 11.23 5.46 -6.23
N ARG A 187 12.23 6.34 -6.44
CA ARG A 187 12.88 7.11 -5.37
C ARG A 187 11.98 8.31 -4.99
N ILE A 188 10.93 8.04 -4.24
CA ILE A 188 9.95 9.02 -3.74
C ILE A 188 10.57 9.84 -2.61
N ALA A 189 10.29 11.15 -2.59
CA ALA A 189 10.72 12.04 -1.52
C ALA A 189 9.86 11.85 -0.25
N ASP A 190 10.49 11.95 0.92
CA ASP A 190 9.85 11.64 2.21
C ASP A 190 8.69 12.57 2.58
N THR A 191 8.63 13.77 1.99
CA THR A 191 7.52 14.72 2.17
C THR A 191 6.22 14.18 1.59
N TRP A 192 6.24 13.66 0.36
CA TRP A 192 5.08 13.04 -0.28
C TRP A 192 4.63 11.79 0.44
N LEU A 193 5.58 11.03 0.98
CA LEU A 193 5.31 9.80 1.73
C LEU A 193 4.55 10.09 3.04
N ARG A 194 4.96 11.12 3.78
CA ARG A 194 4.26 11.58 4.98
C ARG A 194 2.86 12.09 4.68
N TRP A 195 2.71 12.84 3.59
CA TRP A 195 1.40 13.36 3.19
C TRP A 195 0.45 12.25 2.74
N ALA A 196 0.94 11.26 1.98
CA ALA A 196 0.18 10.06 1.63
C ALA A 196 -0.24 9.24 2.86
N ASN A 197 0.60 9.19 3.90
CA ASN A 197 0.26 8.54 5.15
C ASN A 197 -0.90 9.25 5.88
N HIS A 198 -0.95 10.59 5.87
CA HIS A 198 -2.10 11.32 6.40
C HIS A 198 -3.38 11.04 5.60
N LEU A 199 -3.29 11.01 4.27
CA LEU A 199 -4.44 10.70 3.43
C LEU A 199 -4.92 9.25 3.57
N SER A 200 -4.03 8.31 3.95
CA SER A 200 -4.42 6.92 4.21
C SER A 200 -5.46 6.80 5.33
N TRP A 201 -5.45 7.71 6.31
CA TRP A 201 -6.48 7.75 7.35
C TRP A 201 -7.86 8.13 6.81
N LEU A 202 -7.92 9.06 5.85
CA LEU A 202 -9.17 9.37 5.17
C LEU A 202 -9.67 8.14 4.40
N VAL A 203 -8.80 7.43 3.68
CA VAL A 203 -9.18 6.20 2.98
C VAL A 203 -9.78 5.16 3.93
N VAL A 204 -9.14 4.93 5.09
CA VAL A 204 -9.66 4.01 6.11
C VAL A 204 -11.02 4.48 6.64
N GLY A 205 -11.19 5.77 6.92
CA GLY A 205 -12.48 6.35 7.31
C GLY A 205 -13.56 6.13 6.24
N GLY A 206 -13.22 6.29 4.97
CA GLY A 206 -14.09 5.99 3.84
C GLY A 206 -14.49 4.51 3.81
N MET A 207 -13.55 3.58 3.99
CA MET A 207 -13.83 2.15 4.07
C MET A 207 -14.78 1.78 5.22
N VAL A 208 -14.60 2.38 6.39
CA VAL A 208 -15.49 2.17 7.55
C VAL A 208 -16.89 2.68 7.22
N LEU A 209 -17.02 3.85 6.59
CA LEU A 209 -18.31 4.40 6.18
C LEU A 209 -19.02 3.51 5.16
N MET A 210 -18.27 2.98 4.19
CA MET A 210 -18.79 2.00 3.23
C MET A 210 -19.26 0.72 3.92
N LEU A 211 -18.51 0.21 4.91
CA LEU A 211 -18.90 -0.98 5.66
C LEU A 211 -20.20 -0.76 6.42
N ILE A 212 -20.35 0.38 7.10
CA ILE A 212 -21.61 0.75 7.76
C ILE A 212 -22.75 0.76 6.74
N GLY A 213 -22.53 1.36 5.56
CA GLY A 213 -23.51 1.37 4.48
C GLY A 213 -23.91 -0.04 4.02
N VAL A 214 -22.96 -0.95 3.80
CA VAL A 214 -23.25 -2.35 3.42
C VAL A 214 -23.94 -3.13 4.52
N VAL A 215 -23.59 -2.89 5.80
CA VAL A 215 -24.29 -3.50 6.94
C VAL A 215 -25.74 -2.99 7.02
N CYS A 216 -25.97 -1.68 6.87
CA CYS A 216 -27.32 -1.11 6.79
C CYS A 216 -28.11 -1.71 5.61
N TRP A 217 -27.46 -1.89 4.46
CA TRP A 217 -28.08 -2.52 3.29
C TRP A 217 -28.46 -3.99 3.55
N GLY A 218 -27.55 -4.75 4.15
CA GLY A 218 -27.80 -6.14 4.54
C GLY A 218 -28.92 -6.27 5.57
N LEU A 219 -28.97 -5.36 6.56
CA LEU A 219 -30.05 -5.31 7.54
C LEU A 219 -31.40 -5.02 6.86
N ALA A 220 -31.45 -4.08 5.92
CA ALA A 220 -32.66 -3.80 5.15
C ALA A 220 -33.13 -5.03 4.36
N LEU A 221 -32.21 -5.80 3.77
CA LEU A 221 -32.55 -7.06 3.11
C LEU A 221 -33.09 -8.13 4.07
N VAL A 222 -32.49 -8.29 5.25
CA VAL A 222 -32.97 -9.24 6.26
C VAL A 222 -34.39 -8.90 6.69
N LEU A 223 -34.71 -7.61 6.84
CA LEU A 223 -36.06 -7.15 7.15
C LEU A 223 -37.05 -7.35 6.00
N MET A 224 -36.57 -7.35 4.75
CA MET A 224 -37.41 -7.55 3.56
C MET A 224 -37.64 -9.03 3.23
N ALA A 225 -36.71 -9.90 3.60
CA ALA A 225 -36.73 -11.31 3.22
C ALA A 225 -37.69 -12.12 4.11
N PRO A 226 -38.55 -12.99 3.53
CA PRO A 226 -39.36 -13.92 4.31
C PRO A 226 -38.44 -14.86 5.12
N GLY A 227 -38.77 -15.10 6.39
CA GLY A 227 -37.83 -15.53 7.45
C GLY A 227 -36.92 -16.73 7.20
N TRP A 228 -37.18 -17.57 6.19
CA TRP A 228 -36.27 -18.63 5.77
C TRP A 228 -35.10 -18.15 4.91
N PHE A 229 -35.27 -17.08 4.12
CA PHE A 229 -34.18 -16.44 3.35
C PHE A 229 -33.18 -15.70 4.25
N ALA A 230 -33.63 -15.21 5.41
CA ALA A 230 -32.76 -14.53 6.39
C ALA A 230 -31.59 -15.42 6.85
N VAL A 231 -31.75 -16.75 6.82
CA VAL A 231 -30.71 -17.72 7.18
C VAL A 231 -29.60 -17.82 6.12
N LEU A 232 -29.90 -17.53 4.85
CA LEU A 232 -28.93 -17.56 3.74
C LEU A 232 -28.16 -16.24 3.58
N ILE A 233 -28.72 -15.12 4.06
CA ILE A 233 -28.11 -13.78 3.95
C ILE A 233 -26.72 -13.67 4.60
N PRO A 234 -26.44 -14.19 5.82
CA PRO A 234 -25.11 -14.12 6.41
C PRO A 234 -24.05 -14.93 5.66
N TRP A 235 -24.46 -15.85 4.77
CA TRP A 235 -23.56 -16.65 3.94
C TRP A 235 -23.20 -15.96 2.62
N LEU A 236 -23.77 -14.80 2.31
CA LEU A 236 -23.34 -14.06 1.14
C LEU A 236 -21.89 -13.56 1.31
N PRO A 237 -21.03 -13.70 0.29
CA PRO A 237 -19.61 -13.37 0.39
C PRO A 237 -19.34 -11.85 0.55
N PHE A 238 -20.33 -11.00 0.30
CA PHE A 238 -20.18 -9.55 0.24
C PHE A 238 -19.82 -8.89 1.60
N PRO A 239 -20.60 -9.04 2.69
CA PRO A 239 -20.28 -8.43 3.97
C PRO A 239 -18.98 -8.98 4.56
N PHE A 240 -18.70 -10.28 4.38
CA PHE A 240 -17.50 -10.91 4.93
C PHE A 240 -16.22 -10.42 4.23
N GLY A 241 -16.22 -10.35 2.89
CA GLY A 241 -15.08 -9.80 2.14
C GLY A 241 -14.79 -8.34 2.49
N MET A 242 -15.83 -7.53 2.70
CA MET A 242 -15.68 -6.14 3.08
C MET A 242 -15.20 -5.97 4.53
N LEU A 243 -15.70 -6.80 5.45
CA LEU A 243 -15.22 -6.84 6.83
C LEU A 243 -13.74 -7.20 6.87
N LEU A 244 -13.30 -8.22 6.13
CA LEU A 244 -11.89 -8.59 6.03
C LEU A 244 -11.04 -7.46 5.44
N ALA A 245 -11.52 -6.76 4.42
CA ALA A 245 -10.83 -5.61 3.86
C ALA A 245 -10.67 -4.48 4.87
N VAL A 246 -11.72 -4.16 5.64
CA VAL A 246 -11.68 -3.15 6.71
C VAL A 246 -10.77 -3.59 7.85
N MET A 247 -10.84 -4.85 8.28
CA MET A 247 -9.95 -5.39 9.30
C MET A 247 -8.50 -5.33 8.86
N ALA A 248 -8.18 -5.69 7.61
CA ALA A 248 -6.83 -5.58 7.06
C ALA A 248 -6.35 -4.13 7.02
N ALA A 249 -7.22 -3.18 6.65
CA ALA A 249 -6.91 -1.76 6.61
C ALA A 249 -6.72 -1.16 8.03
N LEU A 250 -7.57 -1.53 8.98
CA LEU A 250 -7.46 -1.15 10.39
C LEU A 250 -6.21 -1.75 11.02
N TRP A 251 -5.94 -3.03 10.78
CA TRP A 251 -4.72 -3.70 11.24
C TRP A 251 -3.48 -2.98 10.71
N ALA A 252 -3.43 -2.71 9.40
CA ALA A 252 -2.35 -1.95 8.78
C ALA A 252 -2.26 -0.51 9.32
N SER A 253 -3.37 0.06 9.81
CA SER A 253 -3.39 1.41 10.36
C SER A 253 -2.93 1.49 11.83
N PHE A 254 -3.41 0.56 12.65
CA PHE A 254 -3.20 0.52 14.11
C PHE A 254 -1.87 -0.09 14.51
N TRP A 255 -1.42 -1.13 13.82
CA TRP A 255 -0.07 -1.65 13.98
C TRP A 255 0.89 -0.68 13.28
N ARG A 256 1.09 0.48 13.92
CA ARG A 256 2.34 1.22 13.76
C ARG A 256 3.42 0.18 13.96
N VAL A 257 4.26 0.01 12.95
CA VAL A 257 5.56 -0.63 13.14
C VAL A 257 6.13 0.07 14.36
N GLN A 258 6.13 -0.62 15.51
CA GLN A 258 6.85 -0.14 16.67
C GLN A 258 8.24 0.15 16.12
N PRO A 259 8.73 1.40 16.19
CA PRO A 259 10.09 1.66 15.78
C PRO A 259 10.92 0.59 16.48
N PRO A 260 11.72 -0.19 15.74
CA PRO A 260 12.38 -1.38 16.26
C PRO A 260 12.92 -1.02 17.63
N ALA A 261 12.37 -1.66 18.67
CA ALA A 261 12.53 -1.26 20.07
C ALA A 261 13.95 -0.77 20.23
N SER A 262 14.10 0.54 20.48
CA SER A 262 15.37 1.25 20.43
C SER A 262 16.45 0.34 20.96
N GLN A 263 17.25 -0.24 20.06
CA GLN A 263 18.31 -1.14 20.47
C GLN A 263 19.10 -0.37 21.53
N PRO A 264 19.34 -0.96 22.71
CA PRO A 264 20.06 -0.30 23.78
C PRO A 264 21.32 0.32 23.16
N TRP A 265 21.43 1.63 23.35
CA TRP A 265 22.49 2.43 22.76
C TRP A 265 23.82 1.75 23.14
N PRO A 266 24.71 1.42 22.20
CA PRO A 266 25.96 0.71 22.50
C PRO A 266 26.93 1.55 23.34
N HIS A 267 26.55 2.75 23.77
CA HIS A 267 27.33 3.61 24.64
C HIS A 267 27.29 3.22 26.13
N ASP A 268 26.47 2.26 26.54
CA ASP A 268 26.50 1.75 27.92
C ASP A 268 27.54 0.63 28.12
N ALA A 269 28.19 0.16 27.06
CA ALA A 269 29.43 -0.62 27.18
C ALA A 269 30.61 0.37 27.29
N SER A 270 30.69 1.06 28.43
CA SER A 270 31.87 1.85 28.76
C SER A 270 33.10 0.95 28.71
N PRO A 271 34.14 1.26 27.90
CA PRO A 271 35.36 0.45 27.82
C PRO A 271 36.22 0.51 29.10
N SER A 272 35.76 1.17 30.15
CA SER A 272 36.52 1.37 31.40
C SER A 272 36.52 0.18 32.36
N GLU A 273 35.77 -0.90 32.13
CA GLU A 273 35.71 -2.03 33.07
C GLU A 273 36.65 -3.22 32.76
N VAL A 274 37.42 -3.19 31.65
CA VAL A 274 38.32 -4.32 31.30
C VAL A 274 39.78 -4.11 31.76
N ALA A 275 40.11 -2.98 32.40
CA ALA A 275 41.47 -2.68 32.85
C ALA A 275 41.60 -2.65 34.38
N SER A 276 41.17 -3.69 35.09
CA SER A 276 41.52 -3.85 36.51
C SER A 276 41.36 -5.30 37.01
N SER A 277 42.17 -6.22 36.51
CA SER A 277 42.51 -7.40 37.32
C SER A 277 43.83 -8.00 36.87
N GLY A 278 44.86 -7.89 37.72
CA GLY A 278 46.05 -8.74 37.64
C GLY A 278 47.38 -8.04 37.87
N GLU A 279 47.59 -7.55 39.09
CA GLU A 279 48.93 -7.25 39.63
C GLU A 279 49.94 -8.38 39.36
N PRO A 280 51.20 -8.07 39.04
CA PRO A 280 52.29 -9.03 39.16
C PRO A 280 52.73 -9.10 40.63
N ARG A 281 52.35 -10.18 41.33
CA ARG A 281 52.99 -10.54 42.60
C ARG A 281 54.44 -10.95 42.29
N GLY A 282 55.37 -10.05 42.60
CA GLY A 282 56.78 -10.36 42.69
C GLY A 282 57.03 -11.23 43.92
N ASP A 283 57.54 -12.44 43.71
CA ASP A 283 58.22 -13.19 44.76
C ASP A 283 59.72 -12.88 44.68
N ARG A 284 60.21 -12.22 45.73
CA ARG A 284 61.60 -12.26 46.19
C ARG A 284 61.62 -13.14 47.43
N GLY A 285 62.42 -14.20 47.38
CA GLY A 285 62.68 -15.10 48.51
C GLY A 285 63.43 -16.32 48.04
#